data_AF-A0AAW2MI36-F1
#
_entry.id   AF-A0AAW2MI36-F1
#
_cell.length_a   1.000
_cell.length_b   1.000
_cell.length_c   1.000
_cell.angle_alpha   90.00
_cell.angle_beta   90.00
_cell.angle_gamma   90.00
#
_symmetry.space_group_name_H-M   'P 1'
#
loop_
_entity.id
_entity.type
_entity.pdbx_description
1 polymer ?
#
loop_
_entity_poly.entity_id
_entity_poly.type
_entity_poly.pdbx_seq_one_letter_code
_entity_poly.pdbx_strand_id
1 'polypeptide(L)'
;MESSKSLAVLHSPADYEDEFNEYLNSKGHHDNSHITRNDFPPNFLFGTATSAYHFEGAAAKGGRGPSIWDTFALKTPGRIADGSNGNVATDLYARFEEDITMMKKMGFDAYRFSISWPRILPGRVEGVVLESQGRN
;
A
#
# COMPACT_ATOMS: atom_id res chain seq x y z
N MET A 1 -3.87 48.86 -0.65
CA MET A 1 -4.71 47.64 -0.53
C MET A 1 -3.76 46.45 -0.69
N GLU A 2 -2.97 46.18 0.35
CA GLU A 2 -2.08 45.01 0.38
C GLU A 2 -2.91 43.78 0.76
N SER A 3 -3.05 42.85 -0.18
CA SER A 3 -3.63 41.54 0.09
C SER A 3 -2.49 40.58 0.44
N SER A 4 -2.14 40.57 1.72
CA SER A 4 -1.35 39.49 2.33
C SER A 4 -2.25 38.28 2.56
N LYS A 5 -1.99 37.16 1.89
CA LYS A 5 -2.40 35.81 2.31
C LYS A 5 -1.32 34.79 1.95
N SER A 6 -0.51 34.50 2.97
CA SER A 6 0.11 33.21 3.32
C SER A 6 0.47 32.29 2.15
N LEU A 7 1.73 32.38 1.72
CA LEU A 7 2.43 31.28 1.08
C LEU A 7 2.59 30.20 2.15
N ALA A 8 1.97 29.02 1.98
CA ALA A 8 2.46 27.85 2.69
C ALA A 8 3.92 27.66 2.24
N VAL A 9 4.85 27.73 3.18
CA VAL A 9 6.26 27.39 2.94
C VAL A 9 6.26 25.91 2.58
N LEU A 10 6.25 25.62 1.28
CA LEU A 10 6.52 24.29 0.77
C LEU A 10 7.99 24.05 1.03
N HIS A 11 8.29 23.27 2.07
CA HIS A 11 9.65 22.80 2.34
C HIS A 11 10.20 22.14 1.08
N SER A 12 11.40 22.56 0.69
CA SER A 12 12.14 21.95 -0.41
C SER A 12 12.43 20.49 -0.04
N PRO A 13 12.43 19.53 -0.98
CA PRO A 13 12.88 18.17 -0.72
C PRO A 13 14.25 18.10 -0.01
N ALA A 14 15.11 19.10 -0.22
CA ALA A 14 16.41 19.22 0.44
C ALA A 14 16.31 19.44 1.96
N ASP A 15 15.27 20.11 2.44
CA ASP A 15 15.09 20.39 3.87
C ASP A 15 14.84 19.09 4.66
N TYR A 16 14.20 18.10 4.03
CA TYR A 16 13.99 16.77 4.62
C TYR A 16 15.26 15.91 4.60
N GLU A 17 16.10 16.06 3.56
CA GLU A 17 17.37 15.33 3.51
C GLU A 17 18.33 15.83 4.59
N ASP A 18 18.36 17.14 4.84
CA ASP A 18 19.18 17.72 5.90
C ASP A 18 18.72 17.29 7.30
N GLU A 19 17.40 17.29 7.58
CA GLU A 19 16.84 16.80 8.86
C GLU A 19 17.06 15.28 9.03
N PHE A 20 16.91 14.51 7.96
CA PHE A 20 17.18 13.06 7.98
C PHE A 20 18.66 12.77 8.19
N ASN A 21 19.55 13.50 7.53
CA ASN A 21 21.00 13.38 7.72
C ASN A 21 21.43 13.85 9.10
N GLU A 22 20.80 14.89 9.66
CA GLU A 22 21.01 15.31 11.04
C GLU A 22 20.56 14.21 12.02
N TYR A 23 19.42 13.57 11.80
CA TYR A 23 18.97 12.42 12.60
C TYR A 23 19.99 11.27 12.55
N LEU A 24 20.45 10.89 11.34
CA LEU A 24 21.46 9.84 11.16
C LEU A 24 22.81 10.19 11.81
N ASN A 25 23.18 11.47 11.83
CA ASN A 25 24.45 11.96 12.36
C ASN A 25 24.38 12.37 13.85
N SER A 26 23.18 12.52 14.40
CA SER A 26 22.95 12.84 15.82
C SER A 26 23.32 11.62 16.67
N LYS A 27 24.40 11.79 17.43
CA LYS A 27 25.11 10.74 18.16
C LYS A 27 24.21 9.86 19.04
N GLY A 28 24.23 8.58 18.71
CA GLY A 28 23.77 7.50 19.58
C GLY A 28 23.28 6.35 18.73
N HIS A 29 24.19 5.51 18.23
CA HIS A 29 23.79 4.15 17.87
C HIS A 29 23.44 3.47 19.20
N HIS A 30 22.22 3.73 19.69
CA HIS A 30 21.68 3.06 20.85
C HIS A 30 21.67 1.60 20.47
N ASP A 31 22.51 0.82 21.15
CA ASP A 31 22.56 -0.62 20.97
C ASP A 31 21.23 -1.21 21.46
N ASN A 32 20.26 -1.24 20.56
CA ASN A 32 18.93 -1.79 20.77
C ASN A 32 18.90 -3.29 20.53
N SER A 33 20.06 -3.96 20.41
CA SER A 33 20.14 -5.42 20.25
C SER A 33 19.54 -6.18 21.43
N HIS A 34 19.34 -5.50 22.57
CA HIS A 34 18.70 -6.03 23.76
C HIS A 34 17.16 -6.01 23.70
N ILE A 35 16.54 -5.28 22.76
CA ILE A 35 15.07 -5.27 22.61
C ILE A 35 14.64 -6.56 21.92
N THR A 36 13.77 -7.30 22.59
CA THR A 36 13.25 -8.58 22.14
C THR A 36 11.72 -8.57 22.14
N ARG A 37 11.11 -9.63 21.57
CA ARG A 37 9.66 -9.80 21.62
C ARG A 37 9.10 -9.93 23.04
N ASN A 38 9.93 -10.31 24.01
CA ASN A 38 9.52 -10.45 25.42
C ASN A 38 9.30 -9.10 26.11
N ASP A 39 9.76 -8.00 25.52
CA ASP A 39 9.53 -6.66 26.05
C ASP A 39 8.11 -6.14 25.74
N PHE A 40 7.33 -6.90 24.99
CA PHE A 40 5.94 -6.58 24.61
C PHE A 40 4.94 -7.47 25.38
N PRO A 41 3.68 -7.04 25.54
CA PRO A 41 2.65 -7.87 26.20
C PRO A 41 2.53 -9.27 25.55
N PRO A 42 2.21 -10.33 26.32
CA PRO A 42 2.19 -11.71 25.81
C PRO A 42 1.32 -11.96 24.58
N ASN A 43 0.30 -11.12 24.35
CA ASN A 43 -0.63 -11.22 23.22
C ASN A 43 -0.39 -10.14 22.15
N PHE A 44 0.76 -9.47 22.17
CA PHE A 44 1.12 -8.49 21.16
C PHE A 44 1.42 -9.19 19.83
N LEU A 45 0.78 -8.72 18.76
CA LEU A 45 0.94 -9.29 17.42
C LEU A 45 1.92 -8.46 16.60
N PHE A 46 2.98 -9.10 16.12
CA PHE A 46 3.83 -8.54 15.08
C PHE A 46 3.38 -9.07 13.74
N GLY A 47 3.03 -8.18 12.83
CA GLY A 47 2.56 -8.56 11.52
C GLY A 47 3.17 -7.75 10.40
N THR A 48 2.94 -8.22 9.18
CA THR A 48 3.29 -7.52 7.95
C THR A 48 2.01 -7.05 7.25
N ALA A 49 2.14 -6.07 6.36
CA ALA A 49 1.01 -5.55 5.60
C ALA A 49 1.35 -5.34 4.12
N THR A 50 0.39 -5.61 3.25
CA THR A 50 0.48 -5.41 1.80
C THR A 50 -0.78 -4.72 1.27
N SER A 51 -0.73 -4.33 -0.01
CA SER A 51 -1.90 -3.89 -0.76
C SER A 51 -1.97 -4.62 -2.09
N ALA A 52 -3.19 -4.88 -2.57
CA ALA A 52 -3.43 -5.67 -3.78
C ALA A 52 -2.63 -5.19 -5.00
N TYR A 53 -2.65 -3.89 -5.31
CA TYR A 53 -1.99 -3.38 -6.54
C TYR A 53 -0.46 -3.47 -6.47
N HIS A 54 0.14 -3.29 -5.29
CA HIS A 54 1.60 -3.35 -5.13
C HIS A 54 2.15 -4.79 -5.08
N PHE A 55 1.34 -5.79 -4.77
CA PHE A 55 1.82 -7.17 -4.52
C PHE A 55 1.19 -8.23 -5.42
N GLU A 56 -0.12 -8.21 -5.69
CA GLU A 56 -0.79 -9.30 -6.41
C GLU A 56 -0.26 -9.47 -7.84
N GLY A 57 -0.21 -8.37 -8.60
CA GLY A 57 -0.01 -8.44 -10.04
C GLY A 57 -1.13 -9.17 -10.77
N ALA A 58 -0.78 -9.93 -11.80
CA ALA A 58 -1.71 -10.70 -12.61
C ALA A 58 -2.89 -9.84 -13.13
N ALA A 59 -2.58 -8.62 -13.59
CA ALA A 59 -3.57 -7.58 -13.84
C ALA A 59 -4.65 -7.95 -14.86
N ALA A 60 -4.34 -8.85 -15.80
CA ALA A 60 -5.23 -9.35 -16.84
C ALA A 60 -5.64 -10.84 -16.68
N LYS A 61 -5.32 -11.48 -15.55
CA LYS A 61 -5.68 -12.90 -15.30
C LYS A 61 -6.98 -13.01 -14.50
N GLY A 62 -7.67 -14.14 -14.66
CA GLY A 62 -8.81 -14.51 -13.83
C GLY A 62 -10.05 -13.61 -13.98
N GLY A 63 -10.19 -12.93 -15.13
CA GLY A 63 -11.32 -12.04 -15.40
C GLY A 63 -11.28 -10.70 -14.67
N ARG A 64 -10.15 -10.34 -14.02
CA ARG A 64 -9.97 -9.05 -13.34
C ARG A 64 -10.18 -7.87 -14.31
N GLY A 65 -10.98 -6.90 -13.90
CA GLY A 65 -11.10 -5.60 -14.58
C GLY A 65 -9.95 -4.62 -14.24
N PRO A 66 -9.77 -3.55 -15.05
CA PRO A 66 -8.77 -2.52 -14.73
C PRO A 66 -9.19 -1.70 -13.51
N SER A 67 -8.24 -1.42 -12.62
CA SER A 67 -8.39 -0.42 -11.56
C SER A 67 -8.00 0.98 -12.06
N ILE A 68 -8.24 1.99 -11.22
CA ILE A 68 -7.75 3.35 -11.45
C ILE A 68 -6.22 3.41 -11.55
N TRP A 69 -5.51 2.57 -10.78
CA TRP A 69 -4.06 2.53 -10.77
C TRP A 69 -3.48 1.90 -12.03
N ASP A 70 -4.12 0.87 -12.59
CA ASP A 70 -3.73 0.33 -13.90
C ASP A 70 -3.84 1.42 -14.98
N THR A 71 -4.94 2.19 -14.94
CA THR A 71 -5.18 3.29 -15.88
C THR A 71 -4.17 4.41 -15.71
N PHE A 72 -3.90 4.84 -14.47
CA PHE A 72 -2.93 5.90 -14.18
C PHE A 72 -1.52 5.51 -14.63
N ALA A 73 -1.05 4.32 -14.25
CA ALA A 73 0.29 3.85 -14.58
C ALA A 73 0.50 3.72 -16.09
N LEU A 74 -0.51 3.24 -16.83
CA LEU A 74 -0.40 3.04 -18.28
C LEU A 74 -0.66 4.31 -19.10
N LYS A 75 -1.50 5.24 -18.61
CA LYS A 75 -1.97 6.39 -19.39
C LYS A 75 -1.39 7.73 -18.95
N THR A 76 -0.55 7.77 -17.91
CA THR A 76 0.05 9.02 -17.42
C THR A 76 1.58 8.92 -17.39
N PRO A 77 2.24 8.92 -18.57
CA PRO A 77 3.69 8.77 -18.65
C PRO A 77 4.43 9.86 -17.88
N GLY A 78 5.56 9.50 -17.28
CA GLY A 78 6.40 10.41 -16.48
C GLY A 78 5.88 10.72 -15.07
N ARG A 79 4.79 10.09 -14.63
CA ARG A 79 4.27 10.24 -13.24
C ARG A 79 4.72 9.15 -12.28
N ILE A 80 5.27 8.06 -12.79
CA ILE A 80 5.97 7.04 -12.00
C ILE A 80 7.45 7.25 -12.25
N ALA A 81 8.24 7.37 -11.18
CA ALA A 81 9.63 7.83 -11.24
C ALA A 81 10.51 6.97 -12.18
N ASP A 82 10.28 5.65 -12.19
CA ASP A 82 10.98 4.69 -13.05
C ASP A 82 10.15 4.23 -14.27
N GLY A 83 8.93 4.75 -14.43
CA GLY A 83 8.00 4.36 -15.49
C GLY A 83 7.42 2.94 -15.37
N SER A 84 7.61 2.25 -14.24
CA SER A 84 7.08 0.91 -14.00
C SER A 84 5.56 0.88 -13.78
N ASN A 85 4.97 -0.32 -13.67
CA ASN A 85 3.54 -0.51 -13.39
C ASN A 85 3.29 -1.79 -12.58
N GLY A 86 2.05 -1.97 -12.10
CA GLY A 86 1.64 -3.09 -11.26
C GLY A 86 1.18 -4.35 -12.02
N ASN A 87 1.48 -4.49 -13.31
CA ASN A 87 0.94 -5.61 -14.10
C ASN A 87 1.38 -6.99 -13.56
N VAL A 88 2.64 -7.08 -13.11
CA VAL A 88 3.24 -8.27 -12.50
C VAL A 88 3.49 -8.06 -11.00
N ALA A 89 3.91 -6.86 -10.59
CA ALA A 89 4.24 -6.57 -9.19
C ALA A 89 5.23 -7.60 -8.60
N THR A 90 4.99 -8.14 -7.40
CA THR A 90 5.77 -9.25 -6.81
C THR A 90 5.20 -10.63 -7.13
N ASP A 91 4.15 -10.69 -7.98
CA ASP A 91 3.40 -11.90 -8.36
C ASP A 91 2.83 -12.70 -7.18
N LEU A 92 2.40 -12.01 -6.11
CA LEU A 92 1.74 -12.62 -4.95
C LEU A 92 0.49 -13.41 -5.37
N TYR A 93 -0.17 -13.03 -6.47
CA TYR A 93 -1.32 -13.77 -7.01
C TYR A 93 -1.00 -15.23 -7.31
N ALA A 94 0.20 -15.53 -7.83
CA ALA A 94 0.64 -16.89 -8.13
C ALA A 94 1.44 -17.51 -6.98
N ARG A 95 2.08 -16.69 -6.13
CA ARG A 95 3.10 -17.14 -5.16
C ARG A 95 2.69 -16.98 -3.69
N PHE A 96 1.42 -16.70 -3.40
CA PHE A 96 0.95 -16.44 -2.04
C PHE A 96 1.31 -17.54 -1.02
N GLU A 97 1.36 -18.81 -1.42
CA GLU A 97 1.75 -19.90 -0.53
C GLU A 97 3.21 -19.78 -0.08
N GLU A 98 4.12 -19.42 -0.98
CA GLU A 98 5.53 -19.20 -0.68
C GLU A 98 5.71 -17.99 0.24
N ASP A 99 5.00 -16.91 -0.04
CA ASP A 99 5.08 -15.66 0.72
C ASP A 99 4.53 -15.84 2.15
N ILE A 100 3.39 -16.52 2.32
CA ILE A 100 2.85 -16.87 3.65
C ILE A 100 3.80 -17.80 4.41
N THR A 101 4.38 -18.78 3.72
CA THR A 101 5.36 -19.68 4.33
C THR A 101 6.58 -18.92 4.83
N MET A 102 7.06 -17.93 4.07
CA MET A 102 8.17 -17.08 4.48
C MET A 102 7.82 -16.23 5.70
N MET A 103 6.65 -15.58 5.70
CA MET A 103 6.19 -14.77 6.84
C MET A 103 6.11 -15.59 8.13
N LYS A 104 5.62 -16.83 8.04
CA LYS A 104 5.62 -17.77 9.16
C LYS A 104 7.02 -18.13 9.64
N LYS A 105 7.96 -18.39 8.73
CA LYS A 105 9.37 -18.68 9.06
C LYS A 105 10.07 -17.50 9.75
N MET A 106 9.70 -16.27 9.39
CA MET A 106 10.22 -15.04 10.00
C MET A 106 9.62 -14.74 11.39
N GLY A 107 8.61 -15.50 11.83
CA GLY A 107 8.00 -15.34 13.15
C GLY A 107 6.96 -14.22 13.23
N PHE A 108 6.30 -13.87 12.11
CA PHE A 108 5.14 -12.97 12.14
C PHE A 108 3.88 -13.71 12.56
N ASP A 109 3.05 -13.05 13.36
CA ASP A 109 1.80 -13.58 13.91
C ASP A 109 0.60 -13.24 13.02
N ALA A 110 0.70 -12.14 12.27
CA ALA A 110 -0.41 -11.59 11.50
C ALA A 110 0.03 -11.15 10.10
N TYR A 111 -0.88 -11.31 9.14
CA TYR A 111 -0.73 -10.79 7.79
C TYR A 111 -1.97 -9.98 7.40
N ARG A 112 -1.77 -8.68 7.15
CA ARG A 112 -2.82 -7.79 6.66
C ARG A 112 -2.65 -7.58 5.17
N PHE A 113 -3.66 -7.92 4.39
CA PHE A 113 -3.69 -7.64 2.95
C PHE A 113 -5.00 -6.95 2.56
N SER A 114 -5.02 -6.31 1.40
CA SER A 114 -6.25 -5.77 0.80
C SER A 114 -6.72 -6.65 -0.36
N ILE A 115 -8.02 -6.65 -0.62
CA ILE A 115 -8.63 -7.40 -1.71
C ILE A 115 -8.79 -6.48 -2.93
N SER A 116 -8.37 -6.94 -4.11
CA SER A 116 -8.55 -6.21 -5.36
C SER A 116 -10.04 -6.15 -5.75
N TRP A 117 -10.71 -5.03 -5.51
CA TRP A 117 -12.12 -4.82 -5.89
C TRP A 117 -12.44 -5.18 -7.36
N PRO A 118 -11.68 -4.71 -8.37
CA PRO A 118 -12.00 -5.04 -9.76
C PRO A 118 -11.71 -6.50 -10.12
N ARG A 119 -11.07 -7.28 -9.23
CA ARG A 119 -10.96 -8.74 -9.34
C ARG A 119 -12.22 -9.44 -8.83
N ILE A 120 -12.86 -8.90 -7.79
CA ILE A 120 -14.11 -9.45 -7.22
C ILE A 120 -15.33 -9.06 -8.05
N LEU A 121 -15.39 -7.80 -8.49
CA LEU A 121 -16.46 -7.26 -9.33
C LEU A 121 -15.85 -6.58 -10.55
N PRO A 122 -15.56 -7.35 -11.62
CA PRO A 122 -15.04 -6.80 -12.86
C PRO A 122 -16.11 -5.97 -13.58
N GLY A 123 -15.92 -4.64 -13.62
CA GLY A 123 -16.81 -3.71 -14.31
C GLY A 123 -17.53 -2.74 -13.37
N ARG A 124 -18.61 -2.12 -13.88
CA ARG A 124 -19.49 -1.25 -13.09
C ARG A 124 -20.66 -2.07 -12.57
N VAL A 125 -20.98 -1.93 -11.30
CA VAL A 125 -22.27 -2.39 -10.78
C VAL A 125 -23.32 -1.36 -11.23
N GLU A 126 -24.18 -1.73 -12.17
CA GLU A 126 -25.41 -0.96 -12.40
C GLU A 126 -26.33 -1.20 -11.20
N GLY A 127 -26.81 -0.12 -10.57
CA GLY A 127 -27.56 -0.21 -9.33
C GLY A 127 -28.77 -1.12 -9.47
N VAL A 128 -28.98 -2.02 -8.51
CA VAL A 128 -30.22 -2.77 -8.39
C VAL A 128 -31.32 -1.76 -8.11
N VAL A 129 -32.16 -1.47 -9.12
CA VAL A 129 -33.38 -0.71 -8.93
C VAL A 129 -34.32 -1.60 -8.13
N LEU A 130 -34.44 -1.34 -6.83
CA LEU A 130 -35.49 -1.94 -6.03
C LEU A 130 -36.81 -1.28 -6.46
N GLU A 131 -37.59 -1.97 -7.28
CA GLU A 131 -38.97 -1.56 -7.53
C GLU A 131 -39.70 -1.53 -6.19
N SER A 132 -40.04 -0.33 -5.72
CA SER A 132 -40.92 -0.16 -4.57
C SER A 132 -42.30 -0.68 -4.97
N GLN A 133 -42.60 -1.94 -4.67
CA GLN A 133 -43.98 -2.42 -4.73
C GLN A 133 -44.80 -1.58 -3.75
N GLY A 134 -45.68 -0.75 -4.32
CA GLY A 134 -46.60 0.09 -3.58
C GLY A 134 -47.42 -0.77 -2.62
N ARG A 135 -47.40 -0.39 -1.34
CA ARG A 135 -48.34 -0.94 -0.37
C ARG A 135 -49.70 -0.32 -0.68
N ASN A 136 -50.62 -1.15 -1.14
CA ASN A 136 -52.05 -0.84 -1.19
C ASN A 136 -52.62 -0.80 0.23
#